data_AF-A0AA92HXU2-F1
#
_entry.id   AF-A0AA92HXU2-F1
#
_cell.length_a   1.000
_cell.length_b   1.000
_cell.length_c   1.000
_cell.angle_alpha   90.00
_cell.angle_beta   90.00
_cell.angle_gamma   90.00
#
_symmetry.space_group_name_H-M   'P 1'
#
loop_
_entity.id
_entity.type
_entity.pdbx_description
1 polymer ?
#
loop_
_entity_poly.entity_id
_entity_poly.type
_entity_poly.pdbx_seq_one_letter_code
_entity_poly.pdbx_strand_id
1 'polypeptide(L)'
;MAGSDISLSSSMRTNLLQLQGVQDSIAKKQNILSTGNKINTALDGPTSFFAAKGLTQRAGDLSALKDTMGQAISTIKAADKGLSSIDDMIEQARGLTTAAYSALGTDAGSVATR
;
A
#
# COMPACT_ATOMS: atom_id res chain seq x y z
N MET A 1 -38.63 45.08 -31.23
CA MET A 1 -38.25 44.38 -29.98
C MET A 1 -36.97 45.00 -29.49
N ALA A 2 -37.09 46.12 -28.77
CA ALA A 2 -35.95 46.76 -28.12
C ALA A 2 -35.59 45.86 -26.94
N GLY A 3 -34.53 45.06 -27.10
CA GLY A 3 -33.90 44.40 -25.97
C GLY A 3 -33.52 45.49 -24.99
N SER A 4 -34.14 45.47 -23.83
CA SER A 4 -33.76 46.31 -22.70
C SER A 4 -32.33 45.95 -22.33
N ASP A 5 -31.37 46.63 -22.96
CA ASP A 5 -30.04 46.80 -22.42
C ASP A 5 -30.25 47.35 -21.02
N ILE A 6 -30.16 46.48 -20.02
CA ILE A 6 -30.18 46.89 -18.62
C ILE A 6 -28.92 47.75 -18.47
N SER A 7 -29.08 49.06 -18.64
CA SER A 7 -28.04 50.05 -18.42
C SER A 7 -27.79 50.09 -16.93
N LEU A 8 -26.99 49.13 -16.47
CA LEU A 8 -26.52 49.10 -15.10
C LEU A 8 -25.76 50.41 -14.89
N SER A 9 -26.17 51.21 -13.91
CA SER A 9 -25.37 52.35 -13.47
C SER A 9 -23.98 51.84 -13.07
N SER A 10 -22.95 52.68 -13.18
CA SER A 10 -21.58 52.26 -12.82
C SER A 10 -21.53 51.63 -11.42
N SER A 11 -22.27 52.19 -10.47
CA SER A 11 -22.41 51.68 -9.10
C SER A 11 -23.07 50.30 -9.03
N MET A 12 -24.09 50.01 -9.86
CA MET A 12 -24.70 48.68 -9.88
C MET A 12 -23.75 47.63 -10.45
N ARG A 13 -22.94 47.95 -11.48
CA ARG A 13 -21.91 47.01 -11.99
C ARG A 13 -20.85 46.70 -10.95
N THR A 14 -20.38 47.71 -10.21
CA THR A 14 -19.39 47.52 -9.15
C THR A 14 -19.94 46.60 -8.05
N ASN A 15 -21.18 46.81 -7.61
CA ASN A 15 -21.83 45.93 -6.63
C ASN A 15 -22.00 44.50 -7.18
N LEU A 16 -22.40 44.35 -8.45
CA LEU A 16 -22.55 43.03 -9.08
C LEU A 16 -21.21 42.29 -9.19
N LEU A 17 -20.13 42.99 -9.54
CA LEU A 17 -18.77 42.42 -9.58
C LEU A 17 -18.31 41.98 -8.19
N GLN A 18 -18.62 42.75 -7.14
CA GLN A 18 -18.34 42.37 -5.77
C GLN A 18 -19.14 41.11 -5.36
N LEU A 19 -20.43 41.05 -5.70
CA LEU A 19 -21.26 39.87 -5.44
C LEU A 19 -20.76 38.63 -6.19
N GLN A 20 -20.28 38.78 -7.43
CA GLN A 20 -19.63 37.70 -8.17
C GLN A 20 -18.37 37.19 -7.45
N GLY A 21 -17.49 38.09 -6.99
CA GLY A 21 -16.30 37.69 -6.22
C GLY A 21 -16.62 37.01 -4.88
N VAL A 22 -17.71 37.42 -4.21
CA VAL A 22 -18.21 36.75 -3.00
C VAL A 22 -18.74 35.36 -3.34
N GLN A 23 -19.50 35.22 -4.42
CA GLN A 23 -20.02 33.93 -4.88
C GLN A 23 -18.89 32.93 -5.19
N ASP A 24 -17.84 33.38 -5.87
CA ASP A 24 -16.66 32.54 -6.16
C ASP A 24 -15.93 32.13 -4.86
N SER A 25 -15.84 33.05 -3.89
CA SER A 25 -15.25 32.77 -2.59
C SER A 25 -16.07 31.74 -1.80
N ILE A 26 -17.40 31.83 -1.86
CA ILE A 26 -18.31 30.86 -1.24
C ILE A 26 -18.14 29.49 -1.89
N ALA A 27 -18.13 29.41 -3.23
CA ALA A 27 -17.94 28.16 -3.96
C ALA A 27 -16.60 27.49 -3.57
N LYS A 28 -15.52 28.27 -3.48
CA LYS A 28 -14.21 27.78 -3.04
C LYS A 28 -14.23 27.25 -1.62
N LYS A 29 -14.87 27.96 -0.68
CA LYS A 29 -14.99 27.52 0.72
C LYS A 29 -15.85 26.26 0.86
N GLN A 30 -16.94 26.16 0.10
CA GLN A 30 -17.76 24.95 0.05
C GLN A 30 -16.97 23.74 -0.46
N ASN A 31 -16.13 23.93 -1.48
CA ASN A 31 -15.26 22.86 -1.99
C ASN A 31 -14.26 22.39 -0.91
N ILE A 32 -13.60 23.31 -0.22
CA ILE A 32 -12.67 23.00 0.88
C ILE A 32 -13.37 22.26 2.02
N LEU A 33 -14.58 22.68 2.39
CA LEU A 33 -15.36 22.02 3.45
C LEU A 33 -15.82 20.62 3.03
N SER A 34 -16.20 20.43 1.77
CA SER A 34 -16.65 19.15 1.23
C SER A 34 -15.50 18.12 1.16
N THR A 35 -14.30 18.55 0.76
CA THR A 35 -13.14 17.65 0.64
C THR A 35 -12.29 17.57 1.91
N GLY A 36 -12.46 18.51 2.84
CA GLY A 36 -11.57 18.70 3.99
C GLY A 36 -10.17 19.23 3.62
N ASN A 37 -9.87 19.41 2.34
CA ASN A 37 -8.56 19.80 1.87
C ASN A 37 -8.53 21.30 1.57
N LYS A 38 -7.52 21.99 2.11
CA LYS A 38 -7.28 23.40 1.81
C LYS A 38 -6.94 23.64 0.33
N ILE A 39 -6.29 22.67 -0.32
CA ILE A 39 -5.82 22.74 -1.71
C ILE A 39 -6.40 21.55 -2.46
N ASN A 40 -7.29 21.83 -3.41
CA ASN A 40 -7.99 20.80 -4.19
C ASN A 40 -7.53 20.78 -5.66
N THR A 41 -6.98 21.90 -6.14
CA THR A 41 -6.54 22.04 -7.52
C THR A 41 -5.11 22.55 -7.60
N ALA A 42 -4.48 22.39 -8.76
CA ALA A 42 -3.16 22.96 -9.03
C ALA A 42 -3.16 24.51 -9.00
N LEU A 43 -4.31 25.15 -9.23
CA LEU A 43 -4.48 26.61 -9.16
C LEU A 43 -4.54 27.13 -7.72
N ASP A 44 -4.93 26.30 -6.75
CA ASP A 44 -5.01 26.69 -5.33
C ASP A 44 -3.63 26.79 -4.66
N GLY A 45 -2.62 26.11 -5.20
CA GLY A 45 -1.27 26.07 -4.66
C GLY A 45 -0.47 24.95 -5.32
N PRO A 46 0.20 25.21 -6.47
CA PRO A 46 0.77 24.17 -7.31
C PRO A 46 1.84 23.34 -6.58
N THR A 47 2.72 23.99 -5.80
CA THR A 47 3.78 23.31 -5.04
C THR A 47 3.22 22.28 -4.06
N SER A 48 2.20 22.67 -3.29
CA SER A 48 1.56 21.79 -2.31
C SER A 48 0.71 20.70 -2.97
N PHE A 49 -0.01 21.03 -4.04
CA PHE A 49 -0.82 20.05 -4.78
C PHE A 49 0.04 18.94 -5.39
N PHE A 50 1.14 19.31 -6.07
CA PHE A 50 2.03 18.32 -6.68
C PHE A 50 2.88 17.56 -5.66
N ALA A 51 3.30 18.20 -4.56
CA ALA A 51 3.96 17.49 -3.45
C ALA A 51 3.01 16.45 -2.83
N ALA A 52 1.77 16.83 -2.52
CA ALA A 52 0.76 15.91 -2.01
C ALA A 52 0.50 14.76 -3.00
N LYS A 53 0.38 15.05 -4.30
CA LYS A 53 0.20 14.02 -5.34
C LYS A 53 1.37 13.02 -5.37
N GLY A 54 2.61 13.50 -5.27
CA GLY A 54 3.79 12.64 -5.19
C GLY A 54 3.82 11.77 -3.93
N LEU A 55 3.42 12.32 -2.79
CA LEU A 55 3.30 11.56 -1.54
C LEU A 55 2.21 10.49 -1.61
N THR A 56 1.05 10.79 -2.21
CA THR A 56 -0.03 9.82 -2.42
C THR A 56 0.42 8.67 -3.33
N GLN A 57 1.13 8.97 -4.41
CA GLN A 57 1.70 7.92 -5.27
C GLN A 57 2.64 7.01 -4.48
N ARG A 58 3.59 7.61 -3.74
CA ARG A 58 4.54 6.85 -2.93
C ARG A 58 3.85 6.00 -1.86
N ALA A 59 2.79 6.52 -1.24
CA ALA A 59 1.99 5.75 -0.29
C ALA A 59 1.33 4.53 -0.95
N GLY A 60 0.82 4.68 -2.17
CA GLY A 60 0.30 3.57 -2.99
C GLY A 60 1.38 2.53 -3.28
N ASP A 61 2.55 2.97 -3.74
CA ASP A 61 3.68 2.08 -4.03
C ASP A 61 4.14 1.31 -2.77
N LEU A 62 4.20 1.99 -1.62
CA LEU A 62 4.54 1.38 -0.33
C LEU A 62 3.46 0.39 0.15
N SER A 63 2.18 0.64 -0.13
CA SER A 63 1.11 -0.30 0.18
C SER A 63 1.24 -1.57 -0.64
N ALA A 64 1.49 -1.45 -1.95
CA ALA A 64 1.72 -2.60 -2.82
C ALA A 64 2.96 -3.40 -2.39
N LEU A 65 4.06 -2.72 -2.05
CA LEU A 65 5.26 -3.37 -1.52
C LEU A 65 4.95 -4.14 -0.23
N LYS A 66 4.19 -3.54 0.70
CA LYS A 66 3.80 -4.18 1.96
C LYS A 66 3.01 -5.47 1.71
N ASP A 67 2.12 -5.48 0.72
CA ASP A 67 1.34 -6.68 0.37
C ASP A 67 2.24 -7.78 -0.19
N THR A 68 3.17 -7.44 -1.09
CA THR A 68 4.18 -8.38 -1.60
C THR A 68 5.07 -8.92 -0.48
N MET A 69 5.47 -8.08 0.49
CA MET A 69 6.21 -8.52 1.67
C MET A 69 5.39 -9.50 2.52
N GLY A 70 4.09 -9.25 2.69
CA GLY A 70 3.19 -10.17 3.40
C GLY A 70 3.09 -11.55 2.73
N GLN A 71 3.05 -11.58 1.39
CA GLN A 71 3.09 -12.81 0.61
C GLN A 71 4.45 -13.53 0.79
N ALA A 72 5.56 -12.81 0.65
CA ALA A 72 6.90 -13.37 0.84
C ALA A 72 7.10 -13.96 2.25
N ILE A 73 6.61 -13.28 3.29
CA ILE A 73 6.64 -13.79 4.66
C ILE A 73 5.85 -15.10 4.77
N SER A 74 4.69 -15.19 4.13
CA SER A 74 3.87 -16.41 4.15
C SER A 74 4.57 -17.57 3.45
N THR A 75 5.23 -17.30 2.32
CA THR A 75 6.08 -18.29 1.62
C THR A 75 7.24 -18.76 2.49
N ILE A 76 7.94 -17.83 3.14
CA ILE A 76 9.07 -18.17 4.04
C ILE A 76 8.58 -19.02 5.21
N LYS A 77 7.43 -18.69 5.82
CA LYS A 77 6.84 -19.51 6.89
C LYS A 77 6.47 -20.92 6.43
N ALA A 78 5.99 -21.08 5.20
CA ALA A 78 5.72 -22.40 4.64
C ALA A 78 7.01 -23.19 4.40
N ALA A 79 8.04 -22.53 3.88
CA ALA A 79 9.36 -23.13 3.70
C ALA A 79 9.98 -23.55 5.05
N ASP A 80 9.89 -22.70 6.07
CA ASP A 80 10.37 -22.97 7.44
C ASP A 80 9.72 -24.23 8.02
N LYS A 81 8.39 -24.36 7.93
CA LYS A 81 7.68 -25.60 8.31
C LYS A 81 8.14 -26.81 7.50
N GLY A 82 8.35 -26.65 6.20
CA GLY A 82 8.87 -27.70 5.34
C GLY A 82 10.27 -28.18 5.76
N LEU A 83 11.16 -27.25 6.11
CA LEU A 83 12.48 -27.57 6.63
C LEU A 83 12.41 -28.29 7.98
N SER A 84 11.55 -27.86 8.90
CA SER A 84 11.36 -28.55 10.19
C SER A 84 10.95 -30.01 9.97
N SER A 85 10.01 -30.28 9.07
CA SER A 85 9.61 -31.66 8.75
C SER A 85 10.75 -32.48 8.13
N ILE A 86 11.64 -31.85 7.35
CA ILE A 86 12.82 -32.51 6.80
C ILE A 86 13.81 -32.87 7.93
N ASP A 87 14.01 -31.97 8.88
CA ASP A 87 14.90 -32.22 10.03
C ASP A 87 14.40 -33.41 10.87
N ASP A 88 13.10 -33.43 11.17
CA ASP A 88 12.46 -34.57 11.85
C ASP A 88 12.66 -35.89 11.08
N MET A 89 12.54 -35.84 9.75
CA MET A 89 12.76 -37.02 8.90
C MET A 89 14.22 -37.49 8.93
N ILE A 90 15.18 -36.56 8.97
CA ILE A 90 16.60 -36.87 9.10
C ILE A 90 16.88 -37.52 10.47
N GLU A 91 16.30 -37.01 11.56
CA GLU A 91 16.43 -37.64 12.88
C GLU A 91 15.87 -39.06 12.91
N GLN A 92 14.69 -39.27 12.34
CA GLN A 92 14.09 -40.61 12.20
C GLN A 92 14.98 -41.55 11.36
N ALA A 93 15.50 -41.07 10.23
CA ALA A 93 16.39 -41.85 9.37
C ALA A 93 17.69 -42.23 10.08
N ARG A 94 18.27 -41.34 10.90
CA ARG A 94 19.44 -41.63 11.75
C ARG A 94 19.11 -42.68 12.81
N GLY A 95 17.95 -42.58 13.46
CA GLY A 95 17.46 -43.56 14.41
C GLY A 95 17.33 -44.95 13.77
N LEU A 96 16.72 -45.01 12.57
CA LEU A 96 16.58 -46.25 11.81
C LEU A 96 17.94 -46.82 11.38
N THR A 97 18.87 -45.98 10.94
CA THR A 97 20.22 -46.41 10.55
C THR A 97 21.00 -46.95 11.75
N THR A 98 20.85 -46.33 12.94
CA THR A 98 21.45 -46.81 14.19
C THR A 98 20.86 -48.14 14.63
N ALA A 99 19.53 -48.30 14.51
CA ALA A 99 18.86 -49.56 14.79
C ALA A 99 19.30 -50.66 13.82
N ALA A 100 19.41 -50.36 12.52
CA ALA A 100 19.91 -51.28 11.49
C ALA A 100 21.37 -51.67 11.73
N TYR A 101 22.22 -50.71 12.10
CA TYR A 101 23.63 -50.96 12.46
C TYR A 101 23.75 -51.83 13.72
N SER A 102 22.87 -51.64 14.71
CA SER A 102 22.84 -52.45 15.93
C SER A 102 22.28 -53.86 15.67
N ALA A 103 21.38 -54.00 14.69
CA ALA A 103 20.82 -55.27 14.25
C ALA A 103 21.79 -56.10 13.38
N LEU A 104 22.86 -55.49 12.83
CA LEU A 104 24.02 -56.23 12.32
C LEU A 104 24.68 -56.93 13.52
N GLY A 105 24.37 -58.22 13.69
CA GLY A 105 24.84 -59.05 14.79
C GLY A 105 26.37 -59.13 14.92
N THR A 106 26.86 -59.75 15.99
CA THR A 106 28.30 -59.91 16.26
C THR A 106 28.95 -61.09 15.51
N ASP A 107 28.24 -61.70 14.57
CA ASP A 107 28.71 -62.86 13.81
C ASP A 107 29.80 -62.45 12.80
N ALA A 108 30.77 -63.33 12.54
CA ALA A 108 31.95 -63.03 11.73
C ALA A 108 31.64 -62.50 10.31
N GLY A 109 30.48 -62.85 9.73
CA GLY A 109 30.01 -62.31 8.45
C GLY A 109 29.36 -60.92 8.53
N SER A 110 28.87 -60.52 9.71
CA SER A 110 28.26 -59.21 9.97
C SER A 110 29.30 -58.15 10.35
N VAL A 111 30.45 -58.56 10.89
CA VAL A 111 31.59 -57.68 11.20
C VAL A 111 32.28 -57.17 9.91
N ALA A 112 32.24 -57.95 8.82
CA ALA A 112 32.78 -57.53 7.51
C ALA A 112 31.92 -56.46 6.80
N THR A 113 30.67 -56.28 7.23
CA THR A 113 29.69 -55.36 6.64
C THR A 113 29.50 -54.08 7.48
N ARG A 114 30.13 -53.99 8.65
CA ARG A 114 30.19 -52.79 9.48
C ARG A 114 31.14 -51.74 8.90
#